data_AF-A0A519MDH6-F1
#
_entry.id   AF-A0A519MDH6-F1
#
_cell.length_a   1.000
_cell.length_b   1.000
_cell.length_c   1.000
_cell.angle_alpha   90.00
_cell.angle_beta   90.00
_cell.angle_gamma   90.00
#
_symmetry.space_group_name_H-M   'P 1'
#
loop_
_entity.id
_entity.type
_entity.pdbx_description
1 polymer ?
#
loop_
_entity_poly.entity_id
_entity_poly.type
_entity_poly.pdbx_seq_one_letter_code
_entity_poly.pdbx_strand_id
1 'polypeptide(L)' 'MKVRTLKQNKVNVITLGCSKNLVDSEVLMGQLRANDFDVTHEAKKSDANIVIINTCGFIDNAKQESIDTIL' A
#
# COMPACT_ATOMS: atom_id res chain seq x y z
N MET A 1 -24.50 13.15 5.09
CA MET A 1 -24.36 12.55 3.74
C MET A 1 -22.88 12.53 3.38
N LYS A 2 -22.30 11.37 3.05
CA LYS A 2 -20.95 11.32 2.46
C LYS A 2 -21.07 11.68 0.98
N VAL A 3 -20.52 12.82 0.58
CA VAL A 3 -20.39 13.20 -0.83
C VAL A 3 -19.42 12.20 -1.46
N ARG A 4 -19.90 11.31 -2.33
CA ARG A 4 -19.02 10.37 -3.05
C ARG A 4 -18.37 11.13 -4.20
N THR A 5 -17.05 11.35 -4.13
CA THR A 5 -16.27 11.89 -5.25
C THR A 5 -16.25 10.87 -6.39
N LEU A 6 -16.39 11.33 -7.64
CA LEU A 6 -16.45 10.49 -8.85
C LEU A 6 -15.12 9.80 -9.22
N LYS A 7 -14.04 10.05 -8.47
CA LYS A 7 -12.72 9.49 -8.77
C LYS A 7 -12.61 8.11 -8.11
N GLN A 8 -12.38 7.07 -8.91
CA GLN A 8 -12.08 5.74 -8.40
C GLN A 8 -10.76 5.80 -7.64
N ASN A 9 -10.77 5.38 -6.38
CA ASN A 9 -9.58 5.41 -5.54
C ASN A 9 -8.65 4.27 -5.96
N LYS A 10 -7.57 4.63 -6.65
CA LYS A 10 -6.51 3.75 -7.07
C LYS A 10 -5.43 3.73 -5.99
N VAL A 11 -5.21 2.55 -5.43
CA VAL A 11 -4.28 2.30 -4.33
C VAL A 11 -3.12 1.46 -4.86
N ASN A 12 -1.89 1.90 -4.62
CA ASN A 12 -0.70 1.07 -4.79
C ASN A 12 -0.18 0.66 -3.42
N VAL A 13 -0.01 -0.64 -3.19
CA VAL A 13 0.57 -1.16 -1.95
C VAL A 13 2.02 -1.55 -2.23
N ILE A 14 2.93 -1.01 -1.43
CA ILE A 14 4.36 -1.32 -1.40
C ILE A 14 4.63 -2.03 -0.08
N THR A 15 5.26 -3.19 -0.13
CA THR A 15 5.52 -4.07 1.00
C THR A 15 7.02 -4.26 1.16
N LEU A 16 7.52 -3.84 2.32
CA LEU A 16 8.93 -3.86 2.67
C LEU A 16 9.15 -4.73 3.91
N GLY A 17 10.41 -5.04 4.20
CA GLY A 17 10.77 -5.81 5.39
C GLY A 17 10.62 -7.33 5.22
N CYS A 18 9.67 -7.95 5.91
CA CYS A 18 9.64 -9.42 6.08
C CYS A 18 8.36 -10.08 5.59
N SER A 19 8.32 -11.43 5.59
CA SER A 19 7.17 -12.21 5.14
C SER A 19 5.87 -11.94 5.90
N LYS A 20 5.94 -11.43 7.14
CA LYS A 20 4.74 -11.01 7.89
C LYS A 20 4.07 -9.82 7.22
N ASN A 21 4.85 -8.82 6.79
CA ASN A 21 4.34 -7.67 6.07
C ASN A 21 3.70 -8.08 4.73
N LEU A 22 4.20 -9.12 4.07
CA LEU A 22 3.58 -9.67 2.85
C LEU A 22 2.18 -10.23 3.11
N VAL A 23 2.04 -11.08 4.13
CA VAL A 23 0.73 -11.65 4.50
C VAL A 23 -0.24 -10.54 4.94
N ASP A 24 0.23 -9.58 5.74
CA ASP A 24 -0.59 -8.43 6.15
C ASP A 24 -1.05 -7.59 4.95
N SER A 25 -0.16 -7.36 3.98
CA SER A 25 -0.48 -6.66 2.74
C SER A 25 -1.50 -7.42 1.89
N GLU A 26 -1.41 -8.75 1.80
CA GLU A 26 -2.40 -9.57 1.08
C GLU A 26 -3.80 -9.43 1.70
N VAL A 27 -3.89 -9.51 3.03
CA VAL A 27 -5.14 -9.32 3.77
C VAL A 27 -5.70 -7.91 3.55
N LEU A 28 -4.85 -6.87 3.65
CA LEU A 28 -5.23 -5.48 3.41
C LEU A 28 -5.74 -5.27 1.98
N MET A 29 -5.02 -5.78 0.97
CA MET A 29 -5.43 -5.67 -0.42
C MET A 29 -6.76 -6.38 -0.68
N GLY A 30 -6.99 -7.53 -0.05
CA GLY A 30 -8.28 -8.22 -0.11
C GLY A 30 -9.42 -7.35 0.43
N GLN A 31 -9.22 -6.70 1.57
CA GLN A 31 -10.20 -5.78 2.15
C GLN A 31 -10.45 -4.54 1.28
N LEU A 32 -9.40 -3.96 0.72
CA LEU A 32 -9.51 -2.80 -0.18
C LEU A 32 -10.32 -3.16 -1.44
N ARG A 33 -10.02 -4.30 -2.08
CA ARG A 33 -10.78 -4.78 -3.24
C ARG A 33 -12.24 -5.06 -2.89
N ALA A 34 -12.52 -5.61 -1.71
CA ALA A 34 -13.88 -5.83 -1.22
C ALA A 34 -14.67 -4.53 -0.95
N ASN A 35 -13.98 -3.38 -0.87
CA ASN A 35 -14.58 -2.05 -0.69
C ASN A 35 -14.49 -1.20 -1.98
N ASP A 36 -14.42 -1.83 -3.15
CA ASP A 36 -14.42 -1.19 -4.48
C ASP A 36 -13.23 -0.25 -4.75
N PHE A 37 -12.09 -0.47 -4.08
CA PHE A 37 -10.83 0.20 -4.46
C PHE A 37 -10.14 -0.54 -5.60
N ASP A 38 -9.50 0.20 -6.51
CA ASP A 38 -8.62 -0.35 -7.54
C ASP A 38 -7.22 -0.51 -6.94
N VAL A 39 -6.77 -1.75 -6.75
CA VAL A 39 -5.58 -2.05 -5.92
C VAL A 39 -4.51 -2.75 -6.73
N THR A 40 -3.34 -2.12 -6.78
CA THR A 40 -2.10 -2.64 -7.39
C THR A 40 -1.05 -2.91 -6.32
N HIS A 41 -0.11 -3.82 -6.60
CA HIS A 41 0.96 -4.20 -5.69
C HIS A 41 2.31 -3.98 -6.39
N GLU A 42 3.23 -3.29 -5.71
CA GLU A 42 4.59 -2.98 -6.20
C GLU A 42 4.62 -2.30 -7.59
N ALA A 43 3.61 -1.51 -7.94
CA ALA A 43 3.54 -0.89 -9.26
C ALA A 43 4.56 0.25 -9.38
N LYS A 44 5.63 0.03 -10.16
CA LYS A 44 6.72 1.00 -10.41
C LYS A 44 6.28 2.27 -11.15
N LYS A 45 5.23 2.16 -11.97
CA LYS A 45 4.56 3.28 -12.64
C LYS A 45 3.07 3.05 -12.44
N SER A 46 2.52 3.74 -11.45
CA SER A 46 1.11 3.68 -11.12
C SER A 46 0.50 5.06 -11.24
N ASP A 47 -0.71 5.14 -11.81
CA ASP A 47 -1.56 6.33 -11.73
C ASP A 47 -2.39 6.34 -10.43
N ALA A 48 -1.98 5.53 -9.44
CA ALA A 48 -2.54 5.51 -8.10
C ALA A 48 -2.49 6.90 -7.46
N ASN A 49 -3.63 7.32 -6.92
CA ASN A 49 -3.76 8.54 -6.13
C ASN A 49 -3.52 8.30 -4.63
N ILE A 50 -3.36 7.04 -4.23
CA ILE A 50 -3.09 6.61 -2.85
C ILE A 50 -1.95 5.58 -2.89
N VAL A 51 -0.94 5.75 -2.04
CA VAL A 51 0.15 4.77 -1.86
C VAL A 51 0.17 4.33 -0.40
N ILE A 52 0.23 3.03 -0.16
CA ILE A 52 0.37 2.43 1.16
C ILE A 52 1.73 1.73 1.22
N ILE A 53 2.61 2.14 2.13
CA ILE A 53 3.90 1.50 2.37
C ILE A 53 3.79 0.72 3.68
N ASN A 54 3.82 -0.60 3.59
CA ASN A 54 3.81 -1.51 4.74
C ASN A 54 5.25 -1.97 5.04
N THR A 55 5.82 -1.55 6.16
CA THR A 55 7.20 -1.88 6.56
C THR A 55 7.26 -2.29 8.04
N CYS A 56 8.44 -2.71 8.49
CA CYS A 56 8.71 -3.04 9.87
C CYS A 56 9.34 -1.85 10.62
N GLY A 57 8.72 -1.41 11.71
CA GLY A 57 9.17 -0.26 12.51
C GLY A 57 10.33 -0.52 13.47
N PHE A 58 10.80 -1.76 13.62
CA PHE A 58 11.87 -2.12 14.57
C PHE A 58 13.09 -2.76 13.91
N ILE A 59 13.01 -3.17 12.64
CA ILE A 59 14.16 -3.67 11.88
C ILE A 59 14.82 -2.47 11.20
N ASP A 60 16.08 -2.19 11.54
CA ASP A 60 16.80 -1.01 11.03
C ASP A 60 16.84 -0.95 9.50
N ASN A 61 17.16 -2.06 8.84
CA ASN A 61 17.18 -2.12 7.38
C ASN A 61 15.81 -1.80 6.76
N ALA A 62 14.71 -2.32 7.34
CA ALA A 62 13.36 -2.07 6.83
C ALA A 62 12.90 -0.62 7.06
N LYS A 63 13.35 0.00 8.18
CA LYS A 63 13.15 1.43 8.40
C LYS A 63 13.85 2.26 7.33
N GLN A 64 15.13 1.98 7.05
CA GLN A 64 15.88 2.71 6.04
C GLN A 64 15.26 2.55 4.65
N GLU A 65 14.93 1.32 4.24
CA GLU A 65 14.25 1.02 2.98
C GLU A 65 12.94 1.81 2.84
N SER A 66 12.17 1.94 3.92
CA SER A 66 10.93 2.73 3.90
C SER A 66 11.15 4.23 3.76
N ILE A 67 12.22 4.77 4.36
CA ILE A 67 12.60 6.18 4.23
C ILE A 67 13.03 6.46 2.78
N ASP A 68 13.88 5.60 2.23
CA ASP A 68 14.38 5.70 0.85
C ASP A 68 13.27 5.54 -0.20
N THR A 69 12.18 4.84 0.14
CA THR A 69 11.00 4.71 -0.73
C THR A 69 10.15 5.98 -0.75
N ILE A 70 10.20 6.79 0.32
CA ILE A 70 9.38 7.99 0.48
C ILE A 70 10.07 9.25 -0.08
N LEU A 71 11.40 9.35 0.08
CA LEU A 71 12.21 10.52 -0.28
C LEU A 71 12.69 10.50 -1.74
#